data_AF-A0A6L5P5J4-F1
#
_entry.id   AF-A0A6L5P5J4-F1
#
_cell.length_a   1.000
_cell.length_b   1.000
_cell.length_c   1.000
_cell.angle_alpha   90.00
_cell.angle_beta   90.00
_cell.angle_gamma   90.00
#
_symmetry.space_group_name_H-M   'P 1'
#
loop_
_entity.id
_entity.type
_entity.pdbx_description
1 polymer ?
#
loop_
_entity_poly.entity_id
_entity_poly.type
_entity_poly.pdbx_seq_one_letter_code
_entity_poly.pdbx_strand_id
1 'polypeptide(L)'
;MGEPNNLKYLEKTSSQALIDVLNSDLEQTANQYNSFCQLINDRLAIHNSLHYNHSPIDPGYNRRTRMDLIKNIRDLNQAFDRLASLLNQSSFIKVEKGQIIPYDFTAWLDVGIKLTKEQINDYIKQVENVLKELFDFKTKYRLND
;
A
#
# COMPACT_ATOMS: atom_id res chain seq x y z
N MET A 1 12.46 10.66 -12.13
CA MET A 1 13.17 9.60 -11.36
C MET A 1 12.23 9.20 -10.25
N GLY A 2 11.61 8.01 -10.31
CA GLY A 2 10.72 7.56 -9.24
C GLY A 2 11.53 7.33 -7.97
N GLU A 3 11.09 7.88 -6.84
CA GLU A 3 11.67 7.50 -5.55
C GLU A 3 11.49 5.99 -5.38
N PRO A 4 12.57 5.21 -5.29
CA PRO A 4 12.44 3.80 -4.95
C PRO A 4 11.82 3.73 -3.56
N ASN A 5 10.73 2.97 -3.42
CA ASN A 5 10.22 2.60 -2.10
C ASN A 5 11.36 1.91 -1.35
N ASN A 6 11.91 2.59 -0.35
CA ASN A 6 13.04 2.10 0.44
C ASN A 6 12.50 1.32 1.65
N LEU A 7 11.63 0.34 1.39
CA LEU A 7 11.14 -0.55 2.43
C LEU A 7 12.32 -1.42 2.91
N LYS A 8 12.58 -1.37 4.21
CA LYS A 8 13.75 -2.02 4.80
C LYS A 8 13.40 -3.44 5.21
N TYR A 9 14.00 -4.39 4.52
CA TYR A 9 13.97 -5.80 4.92
C TYR A 9 14.77 -6.03 6.20
N LEU A 10 14.27 -6.93 7.04
CA LEU A 10 14.93 -7.26 8.29
C LEU A 10 16.14 -8.16 8.05
N GLU A 11 17.29 -7.76 8.58
CA GLU A 11 18.50 -8.61 8.62
C GLU A 11 18.62 -9.36 9.96
N LYS A 12 18.24 -8.72 11.08
CA LYS A 12 18.39 -9.24 12.44
C LYS A 12 17.06 -9.42 13.16
N THR A 13 17.06 -10.32 14.15
CA THR A 13 15.88 -10.75 14.91
C THR A 13 15.90 -10.11 16.30
N SER A 14 15.50 -8.84 16.42
CA SER A 14 15.16 -8.26 17.73
C SER A 14 13.73 -7.73 17.69
N SER A 15 12.95 -8.00 18.74
CA SER A 15 11.53 -7.61 18.80
C SER A 15 11.31 -6.12 18.55
N GLN A 16 12.20 -5.27 19.06
CA GLN A 16 12.14 -3.83 18.82
C GLN A 16 12.40 -3.49 17.34
N ALA A 17 13.43 -4.08 16.73
CA ALA A 17 13.73 -3.83 15.32
C ALA A 17 12.59 -4.29 14.40
N LEU A 18 11.89 -5.37 14.75
CA LEU A 18 10.71 -5.83 14.02
C LEU A 18 9.59 -4.78 14.04
N ILE A 19 9.33 -4.20 15.21
CA ILE A 19 8.26 -3.21 15.39
C ILE A 19 8.61 -1.87 14.72
N ASP A 20 9.87 -1.44 14.83
CA ASP A 20 10.34 -0.21 14.19
C ASP A 20 10.22 -0.30 12.67
N VAL A 21 10.59 -1.45 12.07
CA VAL A 21 10.42 -1.68 10.63
C VAL A 21 8.95 -1.67 10.24
N LEU A 22 8.07 -2.34 11.00
CA LEU A 22 6.64 -2.37 10.70
C LEU A 22 6.00 -0.98 10.77
N ASN A 23 6.28 -0.19 11.81
CA ASN A 23 5.76 1.17 11.91
C ASN A 23 6.30 2.06 10.78
N SER A 24 7.60 1.97 10.47
CA SER A 24 8.19 2.73 9.35
C SER A 24 7.60 2.33 7.99
N ASP A 25 7.33 1.03 7.77
CA ASP A 25 6.73 0.53 6.54
C ASP A 25 5.28 1.02 6.39
N LEU A 26 4.49 0.96 7.47
CA LEU A 26 3.12 1.46 7.48
C LEU A 26 3.05 2.97 7.24
N GLU A 27 3.98 3.73 7.80
CA GLU A 27 4.09 5.18 7.57
C GLU A 27 4.43 5.49 6.11
N GLN A 28 5.46 4.85 5.55
CA GLN A 28 5.83 5.03 4.15
C GLN A 28 4.69 4.62 3.21
N THR A 29 4.03 3.50 3.48
CA THR A 29 2.89 3.02 2.69
C THR A 29 1.72 4.01 2.73
N ALA A 30 1.41 4.56 3.91
CA ALA A 30 0.38 5.58 4.03
C ALA A 30 0.71 6.84 3.23
N ASN A 31 1.95 7.32 3.30
CA ASN A 31 2.39 8.47 2.53
C ASN A 31 2.27 8.24 1.01
N GLN A 32 2.70 7.08 0.52
CA GLN A 32 2.60 6.73 -0.91
C GLN A 32 1.14 6.61 -1.38
N TYR A 33 0.29 5.94 -0.60
CA TYR A 33 -1.13 5.81 -0.88
C TYR A 33 -1.82 7.18 -0.92
N ASN A 34 -1.60 8.01 0.10
CA ASN A 34 -2.22 9.33 0.22
C ASN A 34 -1.74 10.27 -0.89
N SER A 35 -0.43 10.27 -1.18
CA SER A 35 0.14 11.03 -2.30
C SER A 35 -0.49 10.60 -3.63
N PHE A 36 -0.70 9.30 -3.86
CA PHE A 36 -1.38 8.82 -5.06
C PHE A 36 -2.84 9.29 -5.13
N CYS A 37 -3.59 9.20 -4.03
CA CYS A 37 -4.98 9.67 -3.98
C CYS A 37 -5.11 11.18 -4.29
N GLN A 38 -4.13 11.96 -3.84
CA GLN A 38 -4.04 13.40 -4.13
C GLN A 38 -3.65 13.66 -5.59
N LEU A 39 -2.68 12.90 -6.12
CA LEU A 39 -2.30 12.99 -7.53
C LEU A 39 -3.47 12.71 -8.48
N ILE A 40 -4.30 11.70 -8.20
CA ILE A 40 -5.49 11.42 -9.03
C ILE A 40 -6.56 12.50 -8.87
N ASN A 41 -6.70 13.14 -7.70
CA ASN A 41 -7.56 14.31 -7.53
C ASN A 41 -7.12 15.44 -8.47
N ASP A 42 -5.83 15.75 -8.46
CA ASP A 42 -5.26 16.93 -9.12
C ASP A 42 -5.13 16.74 -10.64
N ARG A 43 -4.71 15.55 -11.08
CA ARG A 43 -4.37 15.28 -12.49
C ARG A 43 -5.49 14.63 -13.27
N LEU A 44 -6.35 13.86 -12.61
CA LEU A 44 -7.41 13.09 -13.27
C LEU A 44 -8.81 13.65 -13.03
N ALA A 45 -8.95 14.70 -12.21
CA ALA A 45 -10.22 15.27 -11.78
C ALA A 45 -11.18 14.23 -11.16
N ILE A 46 -10.65 13.12 -10.63
CA ILE A 46 -11.41 12.12 -9.89
C ILE A 46 -11.45 12.57 -8.44
N HIS A 47 -12.33 13.52 -8.14
CA HIS A 47 -12.48 14.07 -6.79
C HIS A 47 -12.84 12.96 -5.80
N ASN A 48 -11.97 12.73 -4.84
CA ASN A 48 -12.09 11.75 -3.77
C ASN A 48 -11.50 12.30 -2.47
N SER A 49 -12.01 11.79 -1.36
CA SER A 49 -11.52 12.08 0.00
C SER A 49 -10.82 10.86 0.61
N LEU A 50 -10.27 9.97 -0.24
CA LEU A 50 -9.60 8.77 0.22
C LEU A 50 -8.33 9.14 0.96
N HIS A 51 -8.18 8.53 2.13
CA HIS A 51 -7.04 8.75 3.00
C HIS A 51 -6.87 7.53 3.89
N TYR A 52 -5.62 7.14 4.10
CA TYR A 52 -5.25 6.05 4.99
C TYR A 52 -4.25 6.55 6.03
N ASN A 53 -4.52 6.19 7.28
CA ASN A 53 -3.61 6.37 8.40
C ASN A 53 -3.48 5.04 9.13
N HIS A 54 -2.28 4.74 9.59
CA HIS A 54 -2.04 3.58 10.44
C HIS A 54 -2.13 3.98 11.91
N SER A 55 -2.44 2.99 12.76
CA SER A 55 -2.29 3.12 14.20
C SER A 55 -0.89 2.65 14.61
N PRO A 56 -0.24 3.27 15.62
CA PRO A 56 1.03 2.78 16.13
C PRO A 56 0.90 1.34 16.63
N ILE A 57 1.90 0.51 16.34
CA ILE A 57 1.96 -0.87 16.84
C ILE A 57 2.59 -0.88 18.24
N ASP A 58 1.94 -1.55 19.20
CA ASP A 58 2.47 -1.73 20.57
C ASP A 58 3.89 -2.36 20.58
N PRO A 59 4.87 -1.78 21.29
CA PRO A 59 6.25 -2.24 21.29
C PRO A 59 6.49 -3.51 22.11
N GLY A 60 5.50 -3.99 22.87
CA GLY A 60 5.68 -5.07 23.84
C GLY A 60 5.77 -6.49 23.25
N TYR A 61 5.82 -6.63 21.93
CA TYR A 61 5.91 -7.90 21.19
C TYR A 61 4.99 -9.01 21.73
N ASN A 62 3.74 -8.62 21.98
CA ASN A 62 2.77 -9.45 22.66
C ASN A 62 1.51 -9.63 21.79
N ARG A 63 0.45 -10.21 22.37
CA ARG A 63 -0.83 -10.38 21.65
C ARG A 63 -1.37 -9.04 21.12
N ARG A 64 -1.16 -7.93 21.82
CA ARG A 64 -1.56 -6.59 21.41
C ARG A 64 -0.84 -6.17 20.13
N THR A 65 0.49 -6.29 20.09
CA THR A 65 1.30 -6.04 18.88
C THR A 65 0.74 -6.76 17.65
N ARG A 66 0.37 -8.03 17.79
CA ARG A 66 -0.22 -8.81 16.69
C ARG A 66 -1.60 -8.28 16.28
N MET A 67 -2.44 -7.90 17.24
CA MET A 67 -3.76 -7.34 16.93
C MET A 67 -3.65 -5.98 16.24
N ASP A 68 -2.70 -5.13 16.66
CA ASP A 68 -2.47 -3.83 16.03
C ASP A 68 -1.99 -4.00 14.59
N LEU A 69 -1.08 -4.96 14.32
CA LEU A 69 -0.64 -5.30 12.97
C LEU A 69 -1.81 -5.78 12.09
N ILE A 70 -2.59 -6.75 12.58
CA ILE A 70 -3.77 -7.28 11.86
C ILE A 70 -4.77 -6.16 11.55
N LYS A 71 -4.98 -5.25 12.50
CA LYS A 71 -5.86 -4.10 12.33
C LYS A 71 -5.34 -3.19 11.20
N ASN A 72 -4.07 -2.80 11.25
CA ASN A 72 -3.47 -1.94 10.23
C ASN A 72 -3.54 -2.57 8.82
N ILE A 73 -3.26 -3.87 8.70
CA ILE A 73 -3.39 -4.58 7.40
C ILE A 73 -4.84 -4.57 6.90
N ARG A 74 -5.81 -4.78 7.78
CA ARG A 74 -7.24 -4.71 7.40
C ARG A 74 -7.65 -3.31 6.97
N ASP A 75 -7.25 -2.30 7.72
CA ASP A 75 -7.55 -0.91 7.42
C ASP A 75 -6.91 -0.49 6.07
N LEU A 76 -5.69 -0.99 5.80
CA LEU A 76 -5.00 -0.79 4.53
C LEU A 76 -5.69 -1.52 3.36
N ASN A 77 -6.12 -2.78 3.54
CA ASN A 77 -6.89 -3.49 2.53
C ASN A 77 -8.21 -2.77 2.21
N GLN A 78 -8.91 -2.25 3.22
CA GLN A 78 -10.12 -1.44 2.99
C GLN A 78 -9.81 -0.16 2.19
N ALA A 79 -8.66 0.47 2.43
CA ALA A 79 -8.24 1.62 1.66
C ALA A 79 -7.96 1.24 0.20
N PHE A 80 -7.32 0.10 -0.06
CA PHE A 80 -7.10 -0.41 -1.42
C PHE A 80 -8.42 -0.78 -2.10
N ASP A 81 -9.37 -1.42 -1.41
CA ASP A 81 -10.68 -1.76 -1.97
C ASP A 81 -11.46 -0.51 -2.39
N ARG A 82 -11.43 0.54 -1.58
CA ARG A 82 -12.06 1.82 -1.91
C ARG A 82 -11.40 2.47 -3.12
N LEU A 83 -10.08 2.42 -3.20
CA LEU A 83 -9.33 2.93 -4.34
C LEU A 83 -9.62 2.11 -5.61
N ALA A 84 -9.66 0.79 -5.51
CA ALA A 84 -10.05 -0.11 -6.59
C ALA A 84 -11.45 0.22 -7.11
N SER A 85 -12.43 0.36 -6.21
CA SER A 85 -13.78 0.75 -6.59
C SER A 85 -13.81 2.09 -7.32
N LEU A 86 -13.05 3.08 -6.84
CA LEU A 86 -12.97 4.39 -7.47
C LEU A 86 -12.37 4.32 -8.87
N LEU A 87 -11.21 3.66 -9.01
CA LEU A 87 -10.48 3.59 -10.27
C LEU A 87 -11.20 2.70 -11.30
N ASN A 88 -11.77 1.57 -10.88
CA ASN A 88 -12.41 0.62 -11.78
C ASN A 88 -13.81 1.09 -12.25
N GLN A 89 -14.47 1.97 -11.48
CA GLN A 89 -15.73 2.62 -11.88
C GLN A 89 -15.51 3.93 -12.64
N SER A 90 -14.28 4.46 -12.62
CA SER A 90 -13.96 5.67 -13.36
C SER A 90 -14.04 5.44 -14.87
N SER A 91 -14.26 6.51 -15.64
CA SER A 91 -14.26 6.45 -17.10
C SER A 91 -12.87 6.22 -17.72
N PHE A 92 -11.85 5.90 -16.91
CA PHE A 92 -10.50 5.64 -17.40
C PHE A 92 -10.45 4.31 -18.14
N ILE A 93 -10.10 4.41 -19.42
CA ILE A 93 -9.98 3.28 -20.32
C ILE A 93 -8.50 2.99 -20.57
N LYS A 94 -8.06 1.73 -20.42
CA LYS A 94 -6.75 1.27 -20.90
C LYS A 94 -6.87 0.97 -22.38
N VAL A 95 -5.96 1.47 -23.20
CA VAL A 95 -5.77 0.97 -24.57
C VAL A 95 -4.52 0.10 -24.60
N GLU A 96 -4.70 -1.20 -24.81
CA GLU A 96 -3.60 -2.16 -24.91
C GLU A 96 -3.70 -2.89 -26.25
N LYS A 97 -2.65 -2.79 -27.06
CA LYS A 97 -2.60 -3.39 -28.42
C LYS A 97 -3.82 -3.05 -29.28
N GLY A 98 -4.36 -1.82 -29.13
CA GLY A 98 -5.53 -1.34 -29.87
C GLY A 98 -6.88 -1.74 -29.29
N GLN A 99 -6.92 -2.48 -28.17
CA GLN A 99 -8.17 -2.83 -27.49
C GLN A 99 -8.39 -1.96 -26.25
N ILE A 100 -9.63 -1.53 -26.08
CA ILE A 100 -10.13 -0.87 -24.87
C ILE A 100 -10.36 -1.94 -23.81
N ILE A 101 -9.61 -1.88 -22.71
CA ILE A 101 -9.74 -2.76 -21.55
C ILE A 101 -10.16 -1.89 -20.36
N PRO A 102 -11.21 -2.27 -19.61
CA PRO A 102 -11.54 -1.61 -18.35
C PRO A 102 -10.36 -1.75 -17.38
N TYR A 103 -10.12 -0.73 -16.59
CA TYR A 103 -9.06 -0.81 -15.58
C TYR A 103 -9.51 -1.76 -14.45
N ASP A 104 -8.61 -2.66 -14.07
CA ASP A 104 -8.80 -3.64 -13.00
C ASP A 104 -7.63 -3.49 -12.01
N PHE A 105 -7.73 -2.48 -11.14
CA PHE A 105 -6.89 -2.40 -9.95
C PHE A 105 -7.43 -3.36 -8.92
N THR A 106 -6.60 -4.32 -8.55
CA THR A 106 -6.86 -5.22 -7.43
C THR A 106 -5.58 -5.28 -6.60
N ALA A 107 -5.68 -4.92 -5.33
CA ALA A 107 -4.58 -4.93 -4.39
C ALA A 107 -5.07 -5.44 -3.04
N TRP A 108 -4.40 -6.44 -2.49
CA TRP A 108 -4.72 -6.99 -1.18
C TRP A 108 -3.46 -7.56 -0.53
N LEU A 109 -3.45 -7.55 0.80
CA LEU A 109 -2.40 -8.11 1.65
C LEU A 109 -2.99 -9.21 2.53
N ASP A 110 -2.23 -10.27 2.75
CA ASP A 110 -2.64 -11.37 3.62
C ASP A 110 -2.71 -10.90 5.08
N VAL A 111 -3.84 -11.15 5.73
CA VAL A 111 -4.10 -10.79 7.13
C VAL A 111 -3.50 -11.83 8.10
N GLY A 112 -3.05 -12.98 7.59
CA GLY A 112 -2.52 -14.12 8.35
C GLY A 112 -1.10 -13.96 8.92
N ILE A 113 -0.51 -12.77 8.84
CA ILE A 113 0.89 -12.54 9.19
C ILE A 113 1.18 -12.82 10.67
N LYS A 114 2.29 -13.51 10.92
CA LYS A 114 2.85 -13.74 12.25
C LYS A 114 3.97 -12.76 12.54
N LEU A 115 4.22 -12.52 13.83
CA LEU A 115 5.40 -11.77 14.29
C LEU A 115 6.63 -12.68 14.19
N THR A 116 7.12 -12.92 12.98
CA THR A 116 8.41 -13.55 12.72
C THR A 116 9.11 -12.79 11.61
N LYS A 117 10.45 -12.83 11.58
CA LYS A 117 11.26 -12.15 10.55
C LYS A 117 10.79 -12.49 9.13
N GLU A 118 10.63 -13.79 8.85
CA GLU A 118 10.22 -14.29 7.53
C GLU A 118 8.86 -13.75 7.13
N GLN A 119 7.87 -13.82 8.02
CA GLN A 119 6.52 -13.39 7.73
C GLN A 119 6.40 -11.86 7.62
N ILE A 120 7.22 -11.11 8.34
CA ILE A 120 7.30 -9.65 8.19
C ILE A 120 7.97 -9.29 6.86
N ASN A 121 9.01 -9.99 6.45
CA ASN A 121 9.61 -9.78 5.13
C ASN A 121 8.65 -10.19 4.00
N ASP A 122 7.87 -11.25 4.17
CA ASP A 122 6.81 -11.65 3.22
C ASP A 122 5.72 -10.57 3.13
N TYR A 123 5.34 -9.96 4.25
CA TYR A 123 4.44 -8.81 4.31
C TYR A 123 5.00 -7.61 3.54
N ILE A 124 6.25 -7.21 3.81
CA ILE A 124 6.91 -6.09 3.12
C ILE A 124 6.90 -6.33 1.60
N LYS A 125 7.19 -7.56 1.17
CA LYS A 125 7.15 -7.92 -0.25
C LYS A 125 5.75 -7.82 -0.86
N GLN A 126 4.71 -8.16 -0.12
CA GLN A 126 3.33 -7.96 -0.58
C GLN A 126 3.02 -6.47 -0.73
N VAL A 127 3.44 -5.64 0.23
CA VAL A 127 3.30 -4.18 0.16
C VAL A 127 4.04 -3.61 -1.05
N GLU A 128 5.28 -4.04 -1.31
CA GLU A 128 6.04 -3.63 -2.50
C GLU A 128 5.29 -3.92 -3.79
N ASN A 129 4.70 -5.11 -3.92
CA ASN A 129 3.91 -5.47 -5.10
C ASN A 129 2.69 -4.55 -5.27
N VAL A 130 1.99 -4.23 -4.18
CA VAL A 130 0.85 -3.32 -4.25
C VAL A 130 1.26 -1.89 -4.60
N LEU A 131 2.34 -1.38 -4.00
CA LEU A 131 2.85 -0.05 -4.32
C LEU A 131 3.38 0.03 -5.76
N LYS A 132 3.91 -1.08 -6.29
CA LYS A 132 4.29 -1.18 -7.70
C LYS A 132 3.08 -1.01 -8.62
N GLU A 133 1.94 -1.61 -8.32
CA GLU A 133 0.71 -1.40 -9.11
C GLU A 133 0.29 0.08 -9.16
N LEU A 134 0.41 0.79 -8.04
CA LEU A 134 0.18 2.25 -8.00
C LEU A 134 1.19 3.02 -8.87
N PHE A 135 2.47 2.65 -8.80
CA PHE A 135 3.52 3.28 -9.59
C PHE A 135 3.35 3.02 -11.10
N ASP A 136 3.03 1.78 -11.46
CA ASP A 136 2.77 1.38 -12.84
C ASP A 136 1.57 2.15 -13.40
N PHE A 137 0.54 2.41 -12.58
CA PHE A 137 -0.54 3.33 -12.94
C PHE A 137 -0.03 4.75 -13.21
N LYS A 138 0.74 5.35 -12.28
CA LYS A 138 1.30 6.71 -12.46
C LYS A 138 2.07 6.82 -13.78
N THR A 139 2.93 5.84 -14.05
CA THR A 139 3.78 5.81 -15.25
C THR A 139 2.95 5.66 -16.52
N LYS A 140 2.00 4.73 -16.52
CA LYS A 140 1.17 4.42 -17.68
C LYS A 140 0.30 5.60 -18.11
N TYR A 141 -0.22 6.36 -17.16
CA TYR A 141 -1.02 7.56 -17.43
C TYR A 141 -0.20 8.84 -17.52
N ARG A 142 1.14 8.74 -17.53
CA ARG A 142 2.06 9.89 -17.59
C ARG A 142 1.74 10.93 -16.52
N LEU A 143 1.36 10.46 -15.34
CA LEU A 143 1.06 11.30 -14.18
C LEU A 143 2.32 11.61 -13.38
N ASN A 144 3.48 11.11 -13.82
CA ASN A 144 4.78 11.48 -13.27
C ASN A 144 5.14 12.89 -13.78
N ASP A 145 5.51 13.77 -12.85
CA ASP A 145 6.07 15.11 -13.15
C ASP A 145 7.30 15.06 -14.06
#